data_AF-A0A941J5M1-F1
#
_entry.id   AF-A0A941J5M1-F1
#
_cell.length_a   1.000
_cell.length_b   1.000
_cell.length_c   1.000
_cell.angle_alpha   90.00
_cell.angle_beta   90.00
_cell.angle_gamma   90.00
#
_symmetry.space_group_name_H-M   'P 1'
#
loop_
_entity.id
_entity.type
_entity.pdbx_description
1 polymer ?
#
loop_
_entity_poly.entity_id
_entity_poly.type
_entity_poly.pdbx_seq_one_letter_code
_entity_poly.pdbx_strand_id
1 'polypeptide(L)'
;MNQVEMIHLSIEDLCIIRSLQEQVKEHLTQIVGNFYKNLENEPSLMKIIKDNGSVDRLKKTLHRHMFEMFSGTIDDAYIKQRYIIAQVHVRIGLQPKWYMSALQDLLQSLIIHVISNIKNIEQYQDNILAVTKIFNLEQQIVLEAYELENEKIRQTDLAEKETMKLQVNHNAEELAAISQETSSATQLMANKVGEIHDFTQRVRD
;
A
#
# COMPACT_ATOMS: atom_id res chain seq x y z
N MET A 1 12.09 24.34 -8.14
CA MET A 1 12.96 23.16 -8.25
C MET A 1 12.09 21.94 -8.09
N ASN A 2 11.95 21.11 -9.13
CA ASN A 2 11.17 19.87 -9.07
C ASN A 2 12.05 18.66 -8.65
N GLN A 3 11.43 17.49 -8.43
CA GLN A 3 12.12 16.26 -8.01
C GLN A 3 13.29 15.87 -8.95
N VAL A 4 13.07 15.95 -10.26
CA VAL A 4 14.05 15.60 -11.32
C VAL A 4 15.26 16.54 -11.29
N GLU A 5 15.02 17.84 -11.16
CA GLU A 5 16.08 18.86 -11.04
C GLU A 5 16.91 18.64 -9.77
N MET A 6 16.27 18.31 -8.64
CA MET A 6 16.96 18.13 -7.35
C MET A 6 17.94 16.94 -7.35
N ILE A 7 17.62 15.87 -8.09
CA ILE A 7 18.50 14.71 -8.25
C ILE A 7 19.45 14.81 -9.45
N HIS A 8 19.41 15.94 -10.17
CA HIS A 8 20.21 16.18 -11.37
C HIS A 8 20.02 15.09 -12.44
N LEU A 9 18.79 14.59 -12.61
CA LEU A 9 18.47 13.63 -13.66
C LEU A 9 18.30 14.38 -14.98
N SER A 10 19.23 14.14 -15.91
CA SER A 10 19.33 14.82 -17.19
C SER A 10 18.92 13.91 -18.36
N ILE A 11 18.80 14.50 -19.55
CA ILE A 11 18.59 13.74 -20.79
C ILE A 11 19.76 12.77 -21.05
N GLU A 12 20.98 13.17 -20.69
CA GLU A 12 22.16 12.31 -20.86
C GLU A 12 22.10 11.07 -19.96
N ASP A 13 21.64 11.22 -18.72
CA ASP A 13 21.36 10.09 -17.84
C ASP A 13 20.31 9.14 -18.46
N LEU A 14 19.24 9.68 -19.07
CA LEU A 14 18.22 8.86 -19.73
C LEU A 14 18.75 8.11 -20.97
N CYS A 15 19.65 8.73 -21.74
CA CYS A 15 20.36 8.08 -22.84
C CYS A 15 21.26 6.95 -22.32
N ILE A 16 21.98 7.18 -21.22
CA ILE A 16 22.79 6.16 -20.56
C ILE A 16 21.90 4.99 -20.10
N ILE A 17 20.81 5.27 -19.39
CA ILE A 17 19.83 4.27 -18.95
C ILE A 17 19.31 3.44 -20.13
N ARG A 18 18.96 4.09 -21.25
CA ARG A 18 18.53 3.39 -22.47
C ARG A 18 19.62 2.47 -23.01
N SER A 19 20.87 2.92 -23.03
CA SER A 19 21.99 2.14 -23.56
C SER A 19 22.27 0.87 -22.76
N LEU A 20 21.95 0.87 -21.47
CA LEU A 20 22.13 -0.28 -20.58
C LEU A 20 21.04 -1.36 -20.74
N GLN A 21 19.91 -1.06 -21.41
CA GLN A 21 18.72 -1.91 -21.35
C GLN A 21 18.93 -3.36 -21.79
N GLU A 22 19.66 -3.59 -22.90
CA GLU A 22 19.92 -4.96 -23.38
C GLU A 22 20.88 -5.72 -22.46
N GLN A 23 21.92 -5.04 -21.93
CA GLN A 23 22.81 -5.66 -20.96
C GLN A 23 22.08 -6.00 -19.65
N VAL A 24 21.19 -5.12 -19.19
CA VAL A 24 20.33 -5.40 -18.03
C VAL A 24 19.49 -6.63 -18.29
N LYS A 25 18.83 -6.72 -19.44
CA LYS A 25 17.98 -7.86 -19.85
C LYS A 25 18.71 -9.20 -19.80
N GLU A 26 19.97 -9.26 -20.21
CA GLU A 26 20.79 -10.48 -20.12
C GLU A 26 20.96 -10.98 -18.67
N HIS A 27 21.00 -10.05 -17.70
CA HIS A 27 21.18 -10.35 -16.28
C HIS A 27 19.88 -10.36 -15.46
N LEU A 28 18.74 -9.91 -16.02
CA LEU A 28 17.48 -9.75 -15.27
C LEU A 28 17.00 -11.04 -14.61
N THR A 29 17.14 -12.18 -15.27
CA THR A 29 16.72 -13.47 -14.68
C THR A 29 17.49 -13.77 -13.38
N GLN A 30 18.79 -13.48 -13.35
CA GLN A 30 19.63 -13.66 -12.17
C GLN A 30 19.32 -12.61 -11.10
N ILE A 31 19.22 -11.33 -11.47
CA ILE A 31 18.91 -10.22 -10.55
C ILE A 31 17.57 -10.48 -9.84
N VAL A 32 16.53 -10.81 -10.61
CA VAL A 32 15.19 -11.13 -10.07
C VAL A 32 15.20 -12.43 -9.26
N GLY A 33 16.03 -13.42 -9.64
CA GLY A 33 16.23 -14.63 -8.86
C GLY A 33 16.81 -14.33 -7.47
N ASN A 34 17.88 -13.54 -7.42
CA ASN A 34 18.54 -13.10 -6.19
C ASN A 34 17.59 -12.31 -5.29
N PHE A 35 16.79 -11.43 -5.89
CA PHE A 35 15.77 -10.65 -5.18
C PHE A 35 14.84 -11.53 -4.35
N TYR A 36 14.14 -12.48 -4.98
CA TYR A 36 13.21 -13.34 -4.23
C TYR A 36 13.92 -14.26 -3.25
N LYS A 37 15.15 -14.69 -3.56
CA LYS A 37 15.97 -15.45 -2.60
C LYS A 37 16.31 -14.61 -1.37
N ASN A 38 16.54 -13.30 -1.52
CA ASN A 38 16.79 -12.44 -0.38
C ASN A 38 15.51 -12.23 0.47
N LEU A 39 14.34 -12.13 -0.18
CA LEU A 39 13.06 -12.01 0.55
C LEU A 39 12.72 -13.24 1.41
N GLU A 40 13.24 -14.42 1.07
CA GLU A 40 13.08 -15.64 1.88
C GLU A 40 13.64 -15.51 3.31
N ASN A 41 14.57 -14.57 3.53
CA ASN A 41 15.14 -14.29 4.84
C ASN A 41 14.17 -13.56 5.79
N GLU A 42 13.06 -13.03 5.29
CA GLU A 42 12.04 -12.35 6.08
C GLU A 42 10.69 -13.08 5.97
N PRO A 43 10.30 -13.87 6.99
CA PRO A 43 9.08 -14.67 6.95
C PRO A 43 7.80 -13.87 6.70
N SER A 44 7.73 -12.61 7.17
CA SER A 44 6.56 -11.76 6.95
C SER A 44 6.36 -11.39 5.46
N LEU A 45 7.44 -11.18 4.72
CA LEU A 45 7.39 -10.92 3.27
C LEU A 45 6.96 -12.16 2.49
N MET A 46 7.46 -13.33 2.89
CA MET A 46 7.05 -14.60 2.27
C MET A 46 5.58 -14.91 2.51
N LYS A 47 5.03 -14.54 3.67
CA LYS A 47 3.59 -14.64 3.94
C LYS A 47 2.80 -13.75 2.98
N ILE A 48 3.15 -12.47 2.85
CA ILE A 48 2.50 -11.53 1.91
C ILE A 48 2.50 -12.09 0.49
N ILE A 49 3.63 -12.64 0.03
CA ILE A 49 3.76 -13.23 -1.31
C ILE A 49 2.81 -14.41 -1.49
N LYS A 50 2.76 -15.35 -0.53
CA LYS A 50 1.89 -16.53 -0.59
C LYS A 50 0.41 -16.18 -0.60
N ASP A 51 0.03 -15.16 0.19
CA ASP A 51 -1.37 -14.73 0.30
C ASP A 51 -1.86 -14.02 -0.97
N ASN A 52 -0.95 -13.48 -1.80
CA ASN A 52 -1.28 -12.64 -2.96
C ASN A 52 -0.82 -13.23 -4.31
N GLY A 53 -0.17 -14.40 -4.34
CA GLY A 53 0.29 -15.02 -5.57
C GLY A 53 1.36 -16.09 -5.39
N SER A 54 2.26 -16.17 -6.37
CA SER A 54 3.42 -17.07 -6.35
C SER A 54 4.67 -16.33 -6.77
N VAL A 55 5.81 -16.77 -6.24
CA VAL A 55 7.13 -16.25 -6.61
C VAL A 55 7.32 -16.27 -8.12
N ASP A 56 6.98 -17.36 -8.81
CA ASP A 56 7.17 -17.47 -10.27
C ASP A 56 6.37 -16.46 -11.08
N ARG A 57 5.14 -16.14 -10.65
CA ARG A 57 4.34 -15.11 -11.31
C ARG A 57 4.93 -13.72 -11.05
N LEU A 58 5.33 -13.46 -9.81
CA LEU A 58 5.87 -12.15 -9.41
C LEU A 58 7.25 -11.88 -10.03
N LYS A 59 8.07 -12.93 -10.23
CA LYS A 59 9.33 -12.86 -10.99
C LYS A 59 9.11 -12.28 -12.39
N LYS A 60 8.07 -12.73 -13.10
CA LYS A 60 7.74 -12.22 -14.45
C LYS A 60 7.35 -10.74 -14.42
N THR A 61 6.56 -10.33 -13.42
CA THR A 61 6.14 -8.93 -13.30
C THR A 61 7.30 -8.01 -12.93
N LEU A 62 8.16 -8.43 -12.00
CA LEU A 62 9.34 -7.68 -11.60
C LEU A 62 10.37 -7.59 -12.73
N HIS A 63 10.57 -8.69 -13.47
CA HIS A 63 11.42 -8.68 -14.65
C HIS A 63 10.96 -7.64 -15.67
N ARG A 64 9.66 -7.60 -15.98
CA ARG A 64 9.11 -6.59 -16.90
C ARG A 64 9.28 -5.17 -16.36
N HIS A 65 8.95 -4.94 -15.08
CA HIS A 65 9.11 -3.63 -14.46
C HIS A 65 10.55 -3.14 -14.52
N MET A 66 11.51 -3.98 -14.12
CA MET A 66 12.94 -3.68 -14.22
C MET A 66 13.34 -3.41 -15.66
N PHE A 67 12.90 -4.19 -16.64
CA PHE A 67 13.21 -3.92 -18.06
C PHE A 67 12.67 -2.55 -18.53
N GLU A 68 11.46 -2.19 -18.12
CA GLU A 68 10.80 -0.91 -18.44
C GLU A 68 11.45 0.30 -17.76
N MET A 69 12.06 0.13 -16.58
CA MET A 69 12.87 1.18 -15.93
C MET A 69 14.05 1.64 -16.81
N PHE A 70 14.56 0.75 -17.67
CA PHE A 70 15.66 1.05 -18.60
C PHE A 70 15.18 1.50 -19.99
N SER A 71 13.93 1.94 -20.12
CA SER A 71 13.39 2.44 -21.39
C SER A 71 14.00 3.79 -21.82
N GLY A 72 14.61 4.54 -20.90
CA GLY A 72 15.12 5.90 -21.13
C GLY A 72 14.04 6.95 -21.35
N THR A 73 12.77 6.63 -21.05
CA THR A 73 11.64 7.56 -21.18
C THR A 73 10.88 7.64 -19.87
N ILE A 74 10.58 8.87 -19.43
CA ILE A 74 9.73 9.15 -18.27
C ILE A 74 8.57 9.99 -18.79
N ASP A 75 7.42 9.35 -18.97
CA ASP A 75 6.16 9.95 -19.41
C ASP A 75 5.03 9.69 -18.39
N ASP A 76 3.83 10.20 -18.68
CA ASP A 76 2.69 10.00 -17.78
C ASP A 76 2.35 8.51 -17.58
N ALA A 77 2.61 7.67 -18.58
CA ALA A 77 2.41 6.23 -18.49
C ALA A 77 3.42 5.59 -17.53
N TYR A 78 4.69 6.02 -17.59
CA TYR A 78 5.74 5.64 -16.66
C TYR A 78 5.29 5.94 -15.23
N ILE A 79 4.90 7.18 -14.96
CA ILE A 79 4.50 7.64 -13.63
C ILE A 79 3.26 6.88 -13.14
N LYS A 80 2.20 6.82 -13.95
CA LYS A 80 0.95 6.13 -13.61
C LYS A 80 1.17 4.66 -13.24
N GLN A 81 2.05 3.97 -13.96
CA GLN A 81 2.37 2.57 -13.67
C GLN A 81 2.98 2.41 -12.27
N ARG A 82 3.84 3.33 -11.82
CA ARG A 82 4.46 3.29 -10.49
C ARG A 82 3.45 3.58 -9.38
N TYR A 83 2.53 4.52 -9.61
CA TYR A 83 1.41 4.75 -8.68
C TYR A 83 0.57 3.49 -8.49
N ILE A 84 0.22 2.78 -9.58
CA ILE A 84 -0.54 1.53 -9.50
C ILE A 84 0.24 0.48 -8.69
N ILE A 85 1.54 0.33 -8.94
CA ILE A 85 2.40 -0.59 -8.20
C ILE A 85 2.42 -0.24 -6.70
N ALA A 86 2.59 1.04 -6.35
CA ALA A 86 2.60 1.49 -4.97
C ALA A 86 1.26 1.20 -4.26
N GLN A 87 0.13 1.51 -4.90
CA GLN A 87 -1.21 1.22 -4.35
C GLN A 87 -1.43 -0.26 -4.08
N VAL A 88 -0.96 -1.13 -4.98
CA VAL A 88 -1.01 -2.58 -4.76
C VAL A 88 -0.22 -2.97 -3.51
N HIS A 89 0.98 -2.41 -3.33
CA HIS A 89 1.81 -2.71 -2.18
C HIS A 89 1.24 -2.18 -0.85
N VAL A 90 0.61 -1.00 -0.85
CA VAL A 90 -0.14 -0.49 0.31
C VAL A 90 -1.28 -1.45 0.65
N ARG A 91 -2.09 -1.83 -0.35
CA ARG A 91 -3.26 -2.70 -0.15
C ARG A 91 -2.92 -4.08 0.42
N ILE A 92 -1.78 -4.67 0.04
CA ILE A 92 -1.31 -5.95 0.59
C ILE A 92 -0.57 -5.82 1.93
N GLY A 93 -0.48 -4.61 2.47
CA GLY A 93 0.15 -4.32 3.77
C GLY A 93 1.68 -4.36 3.74
N LEU A 94 2.31 -4.19 2.58
CA LEU A 94 3.77 -4.11 2.51
C LEU A 94 4.24 -2.79 3.10
N GLN A 95 4.98 -2.85 4.21
CA GLN A 95 5.52 -1.65 4.86
C GLN A 95 6.59 -0.96 4.00
N PRO A 96 6.63 0.40 3.97
CA PRO A 96 7.58 1.16 3.15
C PRO A 96 9.05 0.76 3.37
N LYS A 97 9.46 0.49 4.62
CA LYS A 97 10.84 0.08 4.93
C LYS A 97 11.29 -1.16 4.14
N TRP A 98 10.39 -2.12 3.95
CA TRP A 98 10.70 -3.35 3.22
C TRP A 98 10.78 -3.10 1.73
N TYR A 99 9.94 -2.20 1.20
CA TYR A 99 10.04 -1.74 -0.19
C TYR A 99 11.40 -1.06 -0.45
N MET A 100 11.86 -0.21 0.48
CA MET A 100 13.16 0.45 0.36
C MET A 100 14.33 -0.54 0.42
N SER A 101 14.29 -1.52 1.32
CA SER A 101 15.28 -2.60 1.37
C SER A 101 15.30 -3.44 0.09
N ALA A 102 14.12 -3.74 -0.46
CA ALA A 102 13.95 -4.46 -1.72
C ALA A 102 14.58 -3.73 -2.92
N LEU A 103 14.40 -2.41 -3.04
CA LEU A 103 15.04 -1.63 -4.09
C LEU A 103 16.56 -1.55 -3.93
N GLN A 104 17.07 -1.49 -2.69
CA GLN A 104 18.51 -1.53 -2.45
C GLN A 104 19.14 -2.86 -2.91
N ASP A 105 18.47 -3.98 -2.68
CA ASP A 105 18.92 -5.30 -3.15
C ASP A 105 18.98 -5.39 -4.69
N LEU A 106 17.96 -4.85 -5.36
CA LEU A 106 17.93 -4.76 -6.82
C LEU A 106 19.05 -3.87 -7.37
N LEU A 107 19.26 -2.69 -6.77
CA LEU A 107 20.32 -1.77 -7.15
C LEU A 107 21.71 -2.41 -6.95
N GLN A 108 21.94 -3.07 -5.82
CA GLN A 108 23.20 -3.76 -5.55
C GLN A 108 23.45 -4.88 -6.56
N SER A 109 22.46 -5.74 -6.83
CA SER A 109 22.57 -6.83 -7.80
C SER A 109 22.85 -6.31 -9.20
N LEU A 110 22.19 -5.21 -9.59
CA LEU A 110 22.41 -4.54 -10.86
C LEU A 110 23.83 -3.98 -10.96
N ILE A 111 24.33 -3.29 -9.93
CA ILE A 111 25.70 -2.76 -9.93
C ILE A 111 26.70 -3.90 -10.13
N ILE A 112 26.58 -4.98 -9.36
CA ILE A 112 27.50 -6.12 -9.41
C ILE A 112 27.48 -6.81 -10.78
N HIS A 113 26.29 -7.05 -11.34
CA HIS A 113 26.17 -7.87 -12.55
C HIS A 113 26.27 -7.09 -13.86
N VAL A 114 25.96 -5.79 -13.85
CA VAL A 114 25.91 -4.97 -15.06
C VAL A 114 27.00 -3.91 -15.04
N ILE A 115 27.06 -3.10 -13.99
CA ILE A 115 27.89 -1.89 -13.96
C ILE A 115 29.36 -2.22 -13.68
N SER A 116 29.66 -3.16 -12.78
CA SER A 116 31.04 -3.55 -12.43
C SER A 116 31.83 -4.19 -13.58
N ASN A 117 31.18 -4.55 -14.69
CA ASN A 117 31.84 -5.08 -15.88
C ASN A 117 32.42 -3.97 -16.79
N ILE A 118 32.10 -2.70 -16.51
CA ILE A 118 32.58 -1.53 -17.27
C ILE A 118 34.03 -1.22 -16.84
N LYS A 119 34.95 -1.30 -17.80
CA LYS A 119 36.40 -1.11 -17.53
C LYS A 119 36.84 0.35 -17.55
N ASN A 120 36.17 1.20 -18.32
CA ASN A 120 36.47 2.63 -18.37
C ASN A 120 35.88 3.31 -17.13
N ILE A 121 36.71 4.03 -16.37
CA ILE A 121 36.32 4.62 -15.09
C ILE A 121 35.32 5.76 -15.23
N GLU A 122 35.44 6.59 -16.26
CA GLU A 122 34.50 7.69 -16.55
C GLU A 122 33.14 7.11 -16.90
N GLN A 123 33.12 6.13 -17.82
CA GLN A 123 31.90 5.42 -18.19
C GLN A 123 31.28 4.70 -16.97
N TYR A 124 32.08 4.08 -16.11
CA TYR A 124 31.59 3.46 -14.88
C TYR A 124 30.90 4.48 -13.97
N GLN A 125 31.50 5.66 -13.78
CA GLN A 125 30.95 6.75 -12.97
C GLN A 125 29.63 7.28 -13.54
N ASP A 126 29.58 7.53 -14.85
CA ASP A 126 28.37 8.04 -15.49
C ASP A 126 27.21 7.02 -15.40
N ASN A 127 27.51 5.74 -15.63
CA ASN A 127 26.51 4.67 -15.53
C ASN A 127 25.99 4.48 -14.10
N ILE A 128 26.86 4.45 -13.09
CA ILE A 128 26.41 4.28 -11.70
C ILE A 128 25.61 5.50 -11.23
N LEU A 129 25.96 6.72 -11.65
CA LEU A 129 25.20 7.92 -11.33
C LEU A 129 23.81 7.91 -11.99
N ALA A 130 23.73 7.61 -13.28
CA ALA A 130 22.44 7.52 -13.98
C ALA A 130 21.52 6.47 -13.35
N VAL A 131 22.07 5.29 -13.03
CA VAL A 131 21.34 4.18 -12.38
C VAL A 131 20.85 4.56 -10.98
N THR A 132 21.70 5.17 -10.16
CA THR A 132 21.30 5.58 -8.80
C THR A 132 20.23 6.67 -8.83
N LYS A 133 20.29 7.60 -9.79
CA LYS A 133 19.24 8.63 -9.99
C LYS A 133 17.90 8.02 -10.37
N ILE A 134 17.84 7.08 -11.33
CA ILE A 134 16.55 6.49 -11.74
C ILE A 134 15.94 5.62 -10.63
N PHE A 135 16.76 4.90 -9.85
CA PHE A 135 16.30 4.17 -8.67
C PHE A 135 15.81 5.13 -7.57
N ASN A 136 16.46 6.27 -7.40
CA ASN A 136 16.01 7.27 -6.44
C ASN A 136 14.68 7.90 -6.85
N LEU A 137 14.48 8.18 -8.14
CA LEU A 137 13.19 8.67 -8.64
C LEU A 137 12.06 7.63 -8.42
N GLU A 138 12.34 6.35 -8.67
CA GLU A 138 11.39 5.26 -8.38
C GLU A 138 10.98 5.25 -6.89
N GLN A 139 11.93 5.44 -5.98
CA GLN A 139 11.64 5.54 -4.53
C GLN A 139 10.76 6.74 -4.20
N GLN A 140 11.06 7.91 -4.79
CA GLN A 140 10.29 9.14 -4.56
C GLN A 140 8.83 8.98 -4.99
N ILE A 141 8.59 8.48 -6.22
CA ILE A 141 7.23 8.29 -6.76
C ILE A 141 6.46 7.29 -5.89
N VAL A 142 7.09 6.18 -5.51
CA VAL A 142 6.43 5.16 -4.70
C VAL A 142 6.13 5.68 -3.31
N LEU A 143 7.06 6.40 -2.66
CA LEU A 143 6.84 6.94 -1.32
C LEU A 143 5.70 7.96 -1.32
N GLU A 144 5.67 8.86 -2.30
CA GLU A 144 4.57 9.81 -2.48
C GLU A 144 3.23 9.09 -2.68
N ALA A 145 3.19 8.05 -3.52
CA ALA A 145 1.99 7.25 -3.73
C ALA A 145 1.55 6.49 -2.46
N TYR A 146 2.50 6.01 -1.65
CA TYR A 146 2.25 5.40 -0.35
C TYR A 146 1.60 6.39 0.63
N GLU A 147 2.14 7.60 0.72
CA GLU A 147 1.61 8.66 1.59
C GLU A 147 0.20 9.04 1.17
N LEU A 148 -0.02 9.28 -0.12
CA LEU A 148 -1.33 9.62 -0.66
C LEU A 148 -2.37 8.52 -0.42
N GLU A 149 -2.00 7.26 -0.58
CA GLU A 149 -2.93 6.15 -0.38
C GLU A 149 -3.23 5.93 1.11
N ASN A 150 -2.23 6.02 1.98
CA ASN A 150 -2.44 5.96 3.43
C ASN A 150 -3.29 7.13 3.95
N GLU A 151 -3.12 8.33 3.38
CA GLU A 151 -3.97 9.47 3.71
C GLU A 151 -5.44 9.19 3.36
N LYS A 152 -5.71 8.67 2.16
CA LYS A 152 -7.08 8.29 1.76
C LYS A 152 -7.69 7.25 2.68
N ILE A 153 -6.93 6.23 3.05
CA ILE A 153 -7.37 5.20 4.00
C ILE A 153 -7.73 5.87 5.33
N ARG A 154 -6.85 6.72 5.87
CA ARG A 154 -7.09 7.44 7.12
C ARG A 154 -8.34 8.32 7.08
N GLN A 155 -8.56 9.04 5.98
CA GLN A 155 -9.77 9.89 5.82
C GLN A 155 -11.04 9.05 5.75
N THR A 156 -10.99 7.90 5.07
CA THR A 156 -12.12 6.96 4.99
C THR A 156 -12.43 6.38 6.37
N ASP A 157 -11.41 5.91 7.09
CA ASP A 157 -11.57 5.36 8.45
C ASP A 157 -12.15 6.40 9.43
N LEU A 158 -11.75 7.67 9.31
CA LEU A 158 -12.30 8.77 10.12
C LEU A 158 -13.78 9.01 9.81
N ALA A 159 -14.16 9.07 8.53
CA ALA A 159 -15.56 9.26 8.11
C ALA A 159 -16.47 8.10 8.54
N GLU A 160 -15.98 6.85 8.42
CA GLU A 160 -16.69 5.66 8.88
C GLU A 160 -16.88 5.69 10.40
N LYS A 161 -15.84 6.06 11.16
CA LYS A 161 -15.91 6.19 12.62
C LYS A 161 -16.89 7.28 13.06
N GLU A 162 -16.96 8.41 12.38
CA GLU A 162 -17.97 9.45 12.65
C GLU A 162 -19.38 8.95 12.38
N THR A 163 -19.59 8.25 11.26
CA THR A 163 -20.87 7.65 10.92
C THR A 163 -21.31 6.62 11.97
N MET A 164 -20.42 5.72 12.38
CA MET A 164 -20.70 4.75 13.44
C MET A 164 -21.03 5.43 14.77
N LYS A 165 -20.32 6.52 15.12
CA LYS A 165 -20.61 7.28 16.35
C LYS A 165 -22.00 7.89 16.34
N LEU A 166 -22.44 8.45 15.21
CA LEU A 166 -23.78 9.00 15.05
C LEU A 166 -24.84 7.90 15.17
N GLN A 167 -24.62 6.75 14.52
CA GLN A 167 -25.53 5.59 14.62
C GLN A 167 -25.64 5.04 16.05
N VAL A 168 -24.51 4.92 16.76
CA VAL A 168 -24.51 4.47 18.16
C VAL A 168 -25.30 5.42 19.06
N ASN A 169 -25.11 6.73 18.89
CA ASN A 169 -25.87 7.73 19.65
C ASN A 169 -27.37 7.67 19.34
N HIS A 170 -27.72 7.61 18.05
CA HIS A 170 -29.11 7.52 17.62
C HIS A 170 -29.80 6.26 18.19
N ASN A 171 -29.16 5.10 18.07
CA ASN A 171 -29.68 3.86 18.62
C ASN A 171 -29.85 3.93 20.15
N ALA A 172 -28.96 4.64 20.85
CA ALA A 172 -29.08 4.83 22.30
C ALA A 172 -30.27 5.72 22.66
N GLU A 173 -30.54 6.78 21.89
CA GLU A 173 -31.73 7.63 22.04
C GLU A 173 -33.02 6.86 21.78
N GLU A 174 -33.07 6.07 20.70
CA GLU A 174 -34.22 5.20 20.40
C GLU A 174 -34.48 4.17 21.51
N LEU A 175 -33.43 3.50 21.99
CA LEU A 175 -33.53 2.56 23.10
C LEU A 175 -34.05 3.23 24.38
N ALA A 176 -33.60 4.45 24.69
CA ALA A 176 -34.09 5.20 25.83
C ALA A 176 -35.59 5.54 25.68
N ALA A 177 -36.02 5.97 24.49
CA ALA A 177 -37.41 6.26 24.20
C ALA A 177 -38.31 5.01 24.34
N ILE A 178 -37.89 3.88 23.74
CA ILE A 178 -38.61 2.59 23.85
C ILE A 178 -38.69 2.12 25.30
N SER A 179 -37.61 2.27 26.06
CA SER A 179 -37.59 1.91 27.50
C SER A 179 -38.57 2.76 28.31
N GLN A 180 -38.61 4.06 28.04
CA GLN A 180 -39.55 4.99 28.69
C GLN A 180 -41.01 4.62 28.38
N GLU A 181 -41.32 4.32 27.12
CA GLU A 181 -42.65 3.88 26.69
C GLU A 181 -43.04 2.55 27.32
N THR A 182 -42.12 1.58 27.34
CA THR A 182 -42.32 0.26 27.96
C THR A 182 -42.59 0.40 29.46
N SER A 183 -41.83 1.25 30.16
CA SER A 183 -42.04 1.52 31.59
C SER A 183 -43.43 2.13 31.83
N SER A 184 -43.83 3.10 31.01
CA SER A 184 -45.17 3.71 31.08
C SER A 184 -46.29 2.67 30.87
N ALA A 185 -46.16 1.84 29.84
CA ALA A 185 -47.12 0.77 29.55
C ALA A 185 -47.18 -0.25 30.70
N THR A 186 -46.05 -0.60 31.30
CA THR A 186 -45.97 -1.52 32.44
C THR A 186 -46.66 -0.93 33.67
N GLN A 187 -46.49 0.35 33.95
CA GLN A 187 -47.17 1.04 35.05
C GLN A 187 -48.69 1.10 34.85
N LEU A 188 -49.14 1.41 33.63
CA LEU A 188 -50.56 1.37 33.27
C LEU A 188 -51.16 -0.03 33.47
N MET A 189 -50.42 -1.06 33.05
CA MET A 189 -50.82 -2.45 33.20
C MET A 189 -50.90 -2.85 34.68
N ALA A 190 -49.92 -2.46 35.50
CA ALA A 190 -49.93 -2.68 36.95
C ALA A 190 -51.14 -2.01 37.63
N ASN A 191 -51.44 -0.77 37.27
CA ASN A 191 -52.62 -0.06 37.79
C ASN A 191 -53.93 -0.77 37.40
N LYS A 192 -54.06 -1.23 36.14
CA LYS A 192 -55.23 -1.99 35.68
C LYS A 192 -55.39 -3.32 36.40
N VAL A 193 -54.29 -4.04 36.66
CA VAL A 193 -54.31 -5.28 37.45
C VAL A 193 -54.78 -5.00 38.88
N GLY A 194 -54.33 -3.90 39.50
CA GLY A 194 -54.82 -3.44 40.79
C GLY A 194 -56.32 -3.15 40.81
N GLU A 195 -56.82 -2.38 39.83
CA GLU A 195 -58.27 -2.09 39.69
C GLU A 195 -59.11 -3.36 39.56
N ILE A 196 -58.66 -4.32 38.74
CA ILE A 196 -59.34 -5.61 38.57
C ILE A 196 -59.33 -6.39 39.89
N HIS A 197 -58.20 -6.42 40.59
CA HIS A 197 -58.08 -7.09 41.88
C HIS A 197 -59.08 -6.53 42.90
N ASP A 198 -59.12 -5.20 43.07
CA ASP A 198 -60.04 -4.51 43.98
C ASP A 198 -61.51 -4.72 43.61
N PHE A 199 -61.82 -4.78 42.32
CA PHE A 199 -63.16 -5.12 41.83
C PHE A 199 -63.53 -6.56 42.19
N THR A 200 -62.64 -7.52 41.96
CA THR A 200 -62.90 -8.94 42.31
C THR A 200 -63.00 -9.18 43.81
N GLN A 201 -62.31 -8.41 44.65
CA GLN A 201 -62.51 -8.47 46.11
C GLN A 201 -63.89 -7.97 46.51
N ARG A 202 -64.33 -6.81 45.98
CA ARG A 202 -65.64 -6.23 46.27
C ARG A 202 -66.84 -7.07 45.79
N VAL A 203 -66.66 -7.91 44.78
CA VAL A 203 -67.71 -8.83 44.29
C VAL A 203 -67.79 -10.11 45.14
N ARG A 204 -66.78 -10.36 46.00
CA ARG A 204 -66.70 -11.56 46.84
C ARG A 204 -67.32 -11.39 48.23
N ASP A 205 -67.61 -10.15 48.63
CA ASP A 205 -68.35 -9.76 49.84
C ASP A 205 -69.84 -9.54 49.53
#